data_AF-A0AAW0GDC4-F1
#
_entry.id   AF-A0AAW0GDC4-F1
#
_cell.length_a   1.000
_cell.length_b   1.000
_cell.length_c   1.000
_cell.angle_alpha   90.00
_cell.angle_beta   90.00
_cell.angle_gamma   90.00
#
_symmetry.space_group_name_H-M   'P 1'
#
loop_
_entity.id
_entity.type
_entity.pdbx_description
1 polymer ?
#
loop_
_entity_poly.entity_id
_entity_poly.type
_entity_poly.pdbx_seq_one_letter_code
_entity_poly.pdbx_strand_id
1 'polypeptide(L)'
;MEPKIWATIQCKPKSHLKRNTLELRAGKWLQQRERKRAKCELYTDAKYDAAFTTTAMSDHEDGDTAGQFIVRAPGWRSDEAKELYRIIDAVVDPNPEKDSGYTRIRGEVKADAIPPVAHLLQKRVRMWMVQPELLEANPHWLETQRVAPNGIAWGDAADPIDEKKTRKRRKIQTSTSLESNEVKTKKTKLEEVLGGKTLQDLLDGQ
;
A
#
# COMPACT_ATOMS: atom_id res chain seq x y z
N MET A 1 -27.14 -12.54 -50.15
CA MET A 1 -25.86 -12.10 -49.54
C MET A 1 -26.20 -11.02 -48.54
N GLU A 2 -26.24 -11.36 -47.25
CA GLU A 2 -26.56 -10.40 -46.19
C GLU A 2 -25.27 -9.79 -45.63
N PRO A 3 -25.19 -8.46 -45.45
CA PRO A 3 -24.01 -7.83 -44.87
C PRO A 3 -23.96 -8.02 -43.35
N LYS A 4 -22.86 -8.61 -42.87
CA LYS A 4 -22.53 -8.71 -41.44
C LYS A 4 -22.32 -7.31 -40.85
N ILE A 5 -23.20 -6.93 -39.95
CA ILE A 5 -23.09 -5.72 -39.12
C ILE A 5 -21.99 -5.98 -38.08
N TRP A 6 -20.84 -5.32 -38.22
CA TRP A 6 -19.80 -5.32 -37.19
C TRP A 6 -20.27 -4.45 -36.03
N ALA A 7 -20.64 -5.08 -34.91
CA ALA A 7 -20.91 -4.37 -33.67
C ALA A 7 -19.59 -3.80 -33.13
N THR A 8 -19.40 -2.50 -33.29
CA THR A 8 -18.29 -1.75 -32.69
C THR A 8 -18.45 -1.78 -31.18
N ILE A 9 -17.70 -2.64 -30.50
CA ILE A 9 -17.57 -2.62 -29.04
C ILE A 9 -16.90 -1.30 -28.66
N GLN A 10 -17.69 -0.35 -28.19
CA GLN A 10 -17.17 0.88 -27.60
C GLN A 10 -16.48 0.53 -26.28
N CYS A 11 -15.15 0.37 -26.30
CA CYS A 11 -14.35 0.34 -25.08
C CYS A 11 -14.49 1.70 -24.38
N LYS A 12 -15.12 1.71 -23.21
CA LYS A 12 -15.23 2.92 -22.38
C LYS A 12 -13.83 3.42 -22.01
N PRO A 13 -13.60 4.74 -21.96
CA PRO A 13 -12.32 5.29 -21.56
C PRO A 13 -11.98 4.87 -20.12
N LYS A 14 -10.73 4.42 -19.92
CA LYS A 14 -10.20 4.00 -18.61
C LYS A 14 -10.29 5.15 -17.61
N SER A 15 -11.30 5.13 -16.73
CA SER A 15 -11.42 6.13 -15.66
C SER A 15 -10.19 6.04 -14.76
N HIS A 16 -9.38 7.10 -14.71
CA HIS A 16 -8.23 7.15 -13.83
C HIS A 16 -8.74 7.22 -12.38
N LEU A 17 -8.61 6.12 -11.64
CA LEU A 17 -8.92 6.08 -10.22
C LEU A 17 -8.06 7.10 -9.47
N LYS A 18 -8.66 7.76 -8.48
CA LYS A 18 -7.92 8.62 -7.55
C LYS A 18 -6.91 7.76 -6.79
N ARG A 19 -5.69 8.28 -6.62
CA ARG A 19 -4.56 7.62 -5.92
C ARG A 19 -4.96 6.97 -4.58
N ASN A 20 -5.78 7.65 -3.78
CA ASN A 20 -6.26 7.15 -2.49
C ASN A 20 -7.03 5.83 -2.61
N THR A 21 -7.82 5.64 -3.66
CA THR A 21 -8.60 4.42 -3.86
C THR A 21 -7.68 3.23 -4.19
N LEU A 22 -6.62 3.45 -4.97
CA LEU A 22 -5.64 2.41 -5.29
C LEU A 22 -4.84 1.99 -4.04
N GLU A 23 -4.44 2.96 -3.22
CA GLU A 23 -3.73 2.69 -1.96
C GLU A 23 -4.60 1.89 -0.97
N LEU A 24 -5.89 2.23 -0.85
CA LEU A 24 -6.83 1.47 0.00
C LEU A 24 -6.99 0.02 -0.48
N ARG A 25 -7.09 -0.20 -1.80
CA ARG A 25 -7.17 -1.55 -2.38
C ARG A 25 -5.89 -2.34 -2.12
N ALA A 26 -4.73 -1.74 -2.37
CA ALA A 26 -3.44 -2.35 -2.09
C ALA A 26 -3.31 -2.75 -0.60
N GLY A 27 -3.79 -1.90 0.31
CA GLY A 27 -3.83 -2.19 1.74
C GLY A 27 -4.70 -3.41 2.09
N LYS A 28 -5.91 -3.52 1.53
CA LYS A 28 -6.78 -4.69 1.74
C LYS A 28 -6.13 -6.00 1.27
N TRP A 29 -5.45 -5.95 0.12
CA TRP A 29 -4.80 -7.13 -0.43
C TRP A 29 -3.56 -7.53 0.34
N LEU A 30 -2.83 -6.55 0.88
CA LEU A 30 -1.74 -6.80 1.80
C LEU A 30 -2.24 -7.54 3.04
N GLN A 31 -3.28 -7.03 3.69
CA GLN A 31 -3.88 -7.67 4.87
C GLN A 31 -4.36 -9.09 4.57
N GLN A 32 -4.96 -9.31 3.39
CA GLN A 32 -5.32 -10.65 2.97
C GLN A 32 -4.11 -11.59 2.85
N ARG A 33 -3.04 -11.14 2.21
CA ARG A 33 -1.82 -11.95 2.09
C ARG A 33 -1.15 -12.21 3.43
N GLU A 34 -1.17 -11.24 4.35
CA GLU A 34 -0.70 -11.43 5.72
C GLU A 34 -1.51 -12.50 6.47
N ARG A 35 -2.84 -12.47 6.37
CA ARG A 35 -3.71 -13.52 6.94
C ARG A 35 -3.42 -14.89 6.35
N LYS A 36 -3.24 -14.97 5.02
CA LYS A 36 -2.88 -16.22 4.33
C LYS A 36 -1.49 -16.71 4.73
N ARG A 37 -0.53 -15.80 4.87
CA ARG A 37 0.83 -16.09 5.34
C ARG A 37 0.84 -16.70 6.72
N ALA A 38 0.00 -16.22 7.64
CA ALA A 38 -0.15 -16.82 8.97
C ALA A 38 -0.64 -18.27 8.95
N LYS A 39 -1.17 -18.77 7.82
CA LYS A 39 -1.58 -20.17 7.60
C LYS A 39 -0.62 -20.95 6.69
N CYS A 40 0.38 -20.30 6.12
CA CYS A 40 1.43 -20.94 5.34
C CYS A 40 2.56 -21.33 6.27
N GLU A 41 3.16 -22.52 6.12
CA GLU A 41 4.31 -22.90 6.96
C GLU A 41 5.64 -22.39 6.39
N LEU A 42 5.73 -22.22 5.07
CA LEU A 42 6.99 -21.99 4.34
C LEU A 42 7.53 -20.55 4.46
N TYR A 43 6.65 -19.56 4.57
CA TYR A 43 7.03 -18.14 4.49
C TYR A 43 6.68 -17.35 5.75
N THR A 44 6.65 -17.99 6.92
CA THR A 44 6.36 -17.35 8.21
C THR A 44 7.55 -16.60 8.79
N ASP A 45 8.76 -16.95 8.38
CA ASP A 45 10.00 -16.32 8.82
C ASP A 45 10.01 -14.81 8.54
N ALA A 46 10.46 -14.02 9.52
CA ALA A 46 10.60 -12.57 9.46
C ALA A 46 11.47 -12.11 8.28
N LYS A 47 12.39 -12.96 7.78
CA LYS A 47 13.19 -12.64 6.59
C LYS A 47 12.35 -12.30 5.35
N TYR A 48 11.11 -12.80 5.29
CA TYR A 48 10.18 -12.54 4.20
C TYR A 48 9.25 -11.33 4.43
N ASP A 49 9.32 -10.66 5.59
CA ASP A 49 8.43 -9.54 5.94
C ASP A 49 8.43 -8.43 4.89
N ALA A 50 9.59 -8.14 4.30
CA ALA A 50 9.73 -7.10 3.30
C ALA A 50 8.89 -7.36 2.03
N ALA A 51 8.50 -8.61 1.77
CA ALA A 51 7.59 -8.97 0.69
C ALA A 51 6.16 -8.50 0.92
N PHE A 52 5.77 -8.35 2.19
CA PHE A 52 4.43 -7.96 2.58
C PHE A 52 4.39 -6.45 2.81
N THR A 53 4.67 -5.72 1.73
CA THR A 53 4.61 -4.25 1.70
C THR A 53 3.82 -3.80 0.48
N THR A 54 3.10 -2.68 0.57
CA THR A 54 2.26 -2.19 -0.54
C THR A 54 3.06 -1.88 -1.80
N THR A 55 4.35 -1.56 -1.66
CA THR A 55 5.32 -1.29 -2.73
C THR A 55 5.87 -2.55 -3.38
N ALA A 56 6.12 -3.61 -2.60
CA ALA A 56 6.61 -4.88 -3.16
C ALA A 56 5.49 -5.68 -3.86
N MET A 57 4.23 -5.39 -3.54
CA MET A 57 3.05 -6.02 -4.14
C MET A 57 2.82 -5.64 -5.60
N SER A 58 2.02 -6.46 -6.30
CA SER A 58 1.73 -6.28 -7.73
C SER A 58 0.87 -5.05 -7.94
N ASP A 59 1.03 -4.44 -9.11
CA ASP A 59 0.08 -3.43 -9.56
C ASP A 59 -1.19 -4.13 -10.05
N HIS A 60 -2.34 -3.56 -9.70
CA HIS A 60 -3.63 -4.14 -10.01
C HIS A 60 -4.41 -3.17 -10.89
N GLU A 61 -4.67 -3.62 -12.11
CA GLU A 61 -5.42 -2.86 -13.09
C GLU A 61 -6.88 -3.28 -13.04
N ASP A 62 -7.79 -2.33 -13.26
CA ASP A 62 -9.18 -2.67 -13.53
C ASP A 62 -9.23 -3.46 -14.84
N GLY A 63 -9.89 -4.61 -14.83
CA GLY A 63 -10.14 -5.40 -16.03
C GLY A 63 -11.18 -4.74 -16.93
N ASP A 64 -11.30 -5.25 -18.15
CA ASP A 64 -12.29 -4.72 -19.11
C ASP A 64 -13.75 -5.02 -18.68
N THR A 65 -13.95 -6.03 -17.83
CA THR A 65 -15.26 -6.38 -17.27
C THR A 65 -15.39 -5.86 -15.83
N ALA A 66 -16.53 -5.26 -15.52
CA ALA A 66 -16.85 -4.86 -14.15
C ALA A 66 -16.76 -6.07 -13.21
N GLY A 67 -16.09 -5.88 -12.07
CA GLY A 67 -15.83 -6.99 -11.14
C GLY A 67 -14.58 -7.81 -11.47
N GLN A 68 -13.77 -7.44 -12.48
CA GLN A 68 -12.50 -8.12 -12.74
C GLN A 68 -11.30 -7.22 -12.41
N PHE A 69 -10.27 -7.80 -11.82
CA PHE A 69 -8.97 -7.16 -11.63
C PHE A 69 -7.89 -7.97 -12.33
N ILE A 70 -7.08 -7.30 -13.15
CA ILE A 70 -5.92 -7.90 -13.78
C ILE A 70 -4.73 -7.69 -12.85
N VAL A 71 -4.18 -8.79 -12.34
CA VAL A 71 -2.99 -8.80 -11.50
C VAL A 71 -1.79 -9.04 -12.39
N ARG A 72 -0.94 -8.03 -12.57
CA ARG A 72 0.30 -8.17 -13.35
C ARG A 72 1.51 -8.23 -12.42
N ALA A 73 2.30 -9.29 -12.54
CA ALA A 73 3.58 -9.35 -11.85
C ALA A 73 4.58 -8.42 -12.55
N PRO A 74 5.40 -7.65 -11.80
CA PRO A 74 6.48 -6.89 -12.39
C PRO A 74 7.62 -7.81 -12.86
N GLY A 75 8.25 -7.44 -13.98
CA GLY A 75 9.34 -8.19 -14.60
C GLY A 75 10.59 -8.29 -13.73
N TRP A 76 10.82 -7.30 -12.85
CA TRP A 76 12.00 -7.26 -11.99
C TRP A 76 12.03 -8.31 -10.88
N ARG A 77 10.92 -8.98 -10.56
CA ARG A 77 10.86 -9.92 -9.43
C ARG A 77 11.74 -11.16 -9.67
N SER A 78 12.51 -11.55 -8.66
CA SER A 78 13.20 -12.85 -8.62
C SER A 78 12.20 -14.00 -8.65
N ASP A 79 12.68 -15.18 -9.04
CA ASP A 79 11.84 -16.38 -9.06
C ASP A 79 11.42 -16.81 -7.66
N GLU A 80 12.29 -16.61 -6.65
CA GLU A 80 11.94 -16.84 -5.25
C GLU A 80 10.76 -15.94 -4.80
N ALA A 81 10.78 -14.65 -5.17
CA ALA A 81 9.66 -13.76 -4.86
C ALA A 81 8.38 -14.13 -5.62
N LYS A 82 8.49 -14.55 -6.88
CA LYS A 82 7.34 -15.05 -7.67
C LYS A 82 6.73 -16.28 -7.00
N GLU A 83 7.56 -17.20 -6.56
CA GLU A 83 7.14 -18.45 -5.92
C GLU A 83 6.47 -18.21 -4.56
N LEU A 84 7.03 -17.29 -3.76
CA LEU A 84 6.42 -16.84 -2.51
C LEU A 84 4.98 -16.37 -2.73
N TYR A 85 4.75 -15.46 -3.68
CA TYR A 85 3.40 -14.98 -3.94
C TYR A 85 2.48 -16.07 -4.51
N ARG A 86 3.01 -16.99 -5.34
CA ARG A 86 2.25 -18.11 -5.88
C ARG A 86 1.71 -19.01 -4.77
N ILE A 87 2.58 -19.40 -3.83
CA ILE A 87 2.23 -20.26 -2.69
C ILE A 87 1.24 -19.54 -1.78
N ILE A 88 1.51 -18.29 -1.41
CA ILE A 88 0.62 -17.52 -0.53
C ILE A 88 -0.76 -17.31 -1.17
N ASP A 89 -0.82 -16.95 -2.45
CA ASP A 89 -2.10 -16.69 -3.12
C ASP A 89 -2.96 -17.97 -3.24
N ALA A 90 -2.33 -19.15 -3.28
CA ALA A 90 -3.00 -20.46 -3.29
C ALA A 90 -3.58 -20.88 -1.92
N VAL A 91 -3.09 -20.31 -0.81
CA VAL A 91 -3.64 -20.58 0.53
C VAL A 91 -5.06 -20.01 0.65
N VAL A 92 -5.96 -20.77 1.25
CA VAL A 92 -7.33 -20.33 1.55
C VAL A 92 -7.30 -19.23 2.63
N ASP A 93 -7.96 -18.10 2.37
CA ASP A 93 -8.03 -17.00 3.36
C ASP A 93 -8.87 -17.46 4.56
N PRO A 94 -8.37 -17.40 5.80
CA PRO A 94 -9.13 -17.77 6.99
C PRO A 94 -10.31 -16.83 7.28
N ASN A 95 -10.28 -15.62 6.73
CA ASN A 95 -11.38 -14.66 6.85
C ASN A 95 -11.67 -14.04 5.48
N PRO A 96 -12.36 -14.77 4.58
CA PRO A 96 -12.72 -14.23 3.28
C PRO A 96 -13.73 -13.09 3.51
N GLU A 97 -13.44 -11.89 2.96
CA GLU A 97 -14.44 -10.81 2.93
C GLU A 97 -15.68 -11.36 2.19
N LYS A 98 -16.84 -11.34 2.86
CA LYS A 98 -18.13 -11.76 2.27
C LYS A 98 -18.36 -10.94 1.00
N ASP A 99 -18.47 -11.62 -0.14
CA ASP A 99 -18.85 -11.05 -1.43
C ASP A 99 -18.09 -9.78 -1.83
N SER A 100 -16.77 -9.88 -1.97
CA SER A 100 -16.08 -8.82 -2.75
C SER A 100 -16.63 -8.73 -4.19
N GLY A 101 -17.20 -9.82 -4.73
CA GLY A 101 -17.72 -9.87 -6.10
C GLY A 101 -16.64 -9.70 -7.18
N TYR A 102 -15.36 -9.63 -6.78
CA TYR A 102 -14.24 -9.37 -7.67
C TYR A 102 -13.48 -10.65 -8.02
N THR A 103 -13.35 -10.93 -9.30
CA THR A 103 -12.52 -12.01 -9.84
C THR A 103 -11.13 -11.47 -10.19
N ARG A 104 -10.09 -12.15 -9.70
CA ARG A 104 -8.70 -11.83 -10.05
C ARG A 104 -8.28 -12.65 -11.25
N ILE A 105 -7.84 -11.98 -12.31
CA ILE A 105 -7.27 -12.59 -13.51
C ILE A 105 -5.78 -12.32 -13.51
N ARG A 106 -4.96 -13.34 -13.72
CA ARG A 106 -3.52 -13.18 -13.86
C ARG A 106 -3.23 -12.60 -15.24
N GLY A 107 -2.66 -11.40 -15.28
CA GLY A 107 -2.24 -10.75 -16.51
C GLY A 107 -0.80 -11.08 -16.87
N GLU A 108 -0.39 -10.59 -18.04
CA GLU A 108 0.99 -10.66 -18.52
C GLU A 108 1.95 -9.95 -17.56
N VAL A 109 3.20 -10.43 -17.54
CA VAL A 109 4.27 -9.80 -16.77
C VAL A 109 4.58 -8.43 -17.35
N LYS A 110 4.67 -7.41 -16.48
CA LYS A 110 5.12 -6.07 -16.90
C LYS A 110 6.64 -6.10 -17.05
N ALA A 111 7.15 -6.45 -18.23
CA ALA A 111 8.58 -6.57 -18.51
C ALA A 111 9.35 -5.29 -18.15
N ASP A 112 8.83 -4.13 -18.57
CA ASP A 112 9.46 -2.82 -18.36
C ASP A 112 9.14 -2.18 -17.00
N ALA A 113 8.59 -2.95 -16.05
CA ALA A 113 8.34 -2.42 -14.71
C ALA A 113 9.67 -2.11 -14.02
N ILE A 114 9.71 -0.97 -13.31
CA ILE A 114 10.84 -0.56 -12.47
C ILE A 114 10.42 -0.71 -11.01
N PRO A 115 11.29 -1.17 -10.09
CA PRO A 115 10.97 -1.18 -8.66
C PRO A 115 10.58 0.21 -8.16
N PRO A 116 9.52 0.36 -7.36
CA PRO A 116 9.05 1.66 -6.91
C PRO A 116 10.06 2.33 -5.97
N VAL A 117 10.12 3.66 -6.01
CA VAL A 117 10.92 4.44 -5.05
C VAL A 117 10.20 4.44 -3.70
N ALA A 118 10.90 4.09 -2.63
CA ALA A 118 10.35 4.17 -1.28
C ALA A 118 11.34 4.85 -0.33
N HIS A 119 10.93 5.96 0.27
CA HIS A 119 11.82 6.70 1.18
C HIS A 119 12.09 5.94 2.49
N LEU A 120 11.08 5.24 3.01
CA LEU A 120 11.19 4.45 4.23
C LEU A 120 11.77 3.08 3.91
N LEU A 121 12.79 2.67 4.65
CA LEU A 121 13.44 1.37 4.45
C LEU A 121 12.46 0.19 4.53
N GLN A 122 11.50 0.26 5.44
CA GLN A 122 10.45 -0.75 5.63
C GLN A 122 9.57 -0.97 4.39
N LYS A 123 9.50 0.01 3.48
CA LYS A 123 8.72 -0.06 2.24
C LYS A 123 9.62 -0.28 1.02
N ARG A 124 10.94 -0.40 1.17
CA ARG A 124 11.82 -0.67 0.03
C ARG A 124 11.79 -2.15 -0.33
N VAL A 125 11.88 -2.42 -1.63
CA VAL A 125 12.08 -3.77 -2.14
C VAL A 125 13.48 -4.24 -1.72
N ARG A 126 13.63 -5.53 -1.36
CA ARG A 126 14.93 -6.10 -0.97
C ARG A 126 15.64 -6.75 -2.15
N MET A 127 16.97 -6.86 -2.09
CA MET A 127 17.76 -7.48 -3.16
C MET A 127 17.30 -8.89 -3.52
N TRP A 128 16.97 -9.74 -2.54
CA TRP A 128 16.48 -11.10 -2.81
C TRP A 128 15.19 -11.13 -3.64
N MET A 129 14.42 -10.04 -3.61
CA MET A 129 13.17 -9.92 -4.36
C MET A 129 13.37 -9.56 -5.83
N VAL A 130 14.58 -9.15 -6.22
CA VAL A 130 14.93 -8.67 -7.56
C VAL A 130 15.77 -9.73 -8.26
N GLN A 131 15.57 -9.91 -9.57
CA GLN A 131 16.43 -10.82 -10.35
C GLN A 131 17.89 -10.34 -10.29
N PRO A 132 18.86 -11.24 -10.04
CA PRO A 132 20.26 -10.86 -9.90
C PRO A 132 20.78 -10.21 -11.18
N GLU A 133 20.42 -10.72 -12.36
CA GLU A 133 20.81 -10.17 -13.66
C GLU A 133 20.36 -8.71 -13.84
N LEU A 134 19.13 -8.39 -13.42
CA LEU A 134 18.61 -7.02 -13.50
C LEU A 134 19.26 -6.10 -12.48
N LEU A 135 19.61 -6.62 -11.30
CA LEU A 135 20.28 -5.85 -10.27
C LEU A 135 21.72 -5.50 -10.66
N GLU A 136 22.44 -6.45 -11.28
CA GLU A 136 23.78 -6.24 -11.85
C GLU A 136 23.77 -5.24 -13.00
N ALA A 137 22.77 -5.32 -13.88
CA ALA A 137 22.59 -4.37 -14.98
C ALA A 137 22.16 -2.97 -14.49
N ASN A 138 21.56 -2.86 -13.30
CA ASN A 138 20.99 -1.62 -12.77
C ASN A 138 21.46 -1.31 -11.33
N PRO A 139 22.78 -1.11 -11.10
CA PRO A 139 23.32 -0.86 -9.76
C PRO A 139 22.73 0.41 -9.11
N HIS A 140 22.34 1.39 -9.93
CA HIS A 140 21.70 2.63 -9.50
C HIS A 140 20.37 2.43 -8.74
N TRP A 141 19.74 1.25 -8.78
CA TRP A 141 18.54 0.97 -7.98
C TRP A 141 18.80 0.94 -6.47
N LEU A 142 20.01 0.57 -6.06
CA LEU A 142 20.44 0.62 -4.66
C LEU A 142 20.65 2.07 -4.21
N GLU A 143 21.24 2.90 -5.06
CA GLU A 143 21.51 4.32 -4.78
C GLU A 143 20.23 5.16 -4.77
N THR A 144 19.28 4.85 -5.66
CA THR A 144 18.05 5.64 -5.87
C THR A 144 16.91 5.30 -4.90
N GLN A 145 17.20 4.61 -3.79
CA GLN A 145 16.21 4.26 -2.75
C GLN A 145 15.05 3.39 -3.30
N ARG A 146 15.29 2.61 -4.34
CA ARG A 146 14.31 1.67 -4.91
C ARG A 146 14.47 0.30 -4.28
N VAL A 147 15.72 -0.17 -4.25
CA VAL A 147 16.11 -1.44 -3.67
C VAL A 147 16.96 -1.16 -2.43
N ALA A 148 16.79 -1.97 -1.40
CA ALA A 148 17.65 -1.98 -0.23
C ALA A 148 18.40 -3.31 -0.16
N PRO A 149 19.61 -3.33 0.42
CA PRO A 149 20.28 -4.59 0.72
C PRO A 149 19.42 -5.46 1.63
N ASN A 150 19.75 -6.75 1.66
CA ASN A 150 19.09 -7.66 2.58
C ASN A 150 19.59 -7.37 4.01
N GLY A 151 19.09 -8.14 4.96
CA GLY A 151 19.51 -8.05 6.35
C GLY A 151 20.22 -9.32 6.79
N ILE A 152 20.54 -9.37 8.08
CA ILE A 152 21.24 -10.50 8.72
C ILE A 152 20.47 -11.81 8.50
N ALA A 153 19.14 -11.74 8.46
CA ALA A 153 18.27 -12.90 8.22
C ALA A 153 18.48 -13.57 6.83
N TRP A 154 19.17 -12.90 5.90
CA TRP A 154 19.56 -13.42 4.59
C TRP A 154 21.05 -13.76 4.48
N GLY A 155 21.81 -13.66 5.58
CA GLY A 155 23.25 -13.91 5.62
C GLY A 155 24.13 -12.67 5.40
N ASP A 156 23.54 -11.47 5.33
CA ASP A 156 24.31 -10.23 5.23
C ASP A 156 24.99 -9.89 6.57
N ALA A 157 26.09 -9.14 6.51
CA ALA A 157 26.90 -8.81 7.70
C ALA A 157 26.17 -7.90 8.70
N ALA A 158 25.23 -7.08 8.24
CA ALA A 158 24.48 -6.16 9.07
C ALA A 158 23.09 -5.86 8.48
N ASP A 159 22.14 -5.50 9.34
CA ASP A 159 20.85 -5.03 8.88
C ASP A 159 20.96 -3.61 8.29
N PRO A 160 20.19 -3.30 7.23
CA PRO A 160 20.18 -1.97 6.65
C PRO A 160 19.60 -0.98 7.64
N ILE A 161 20.24 0.17 7.76
CA ILE A 161 19.85 1.24 8.67
C ILE A 161 19.09 2.30 7.87
N ASP A 162 17.96 2.76 8.39
CA ASP A 162 17.21 3.85 7.76
C ASP A 162 18.02 5.16 7.88
N GLU A 163 18.31 5.78 6.75
CA GLU A 163 18.95 7.10 6.74
C GLU A 163 17.99 8.11 7.35
N LYS A 164 18.18 8.41 8.65
CA LYS A 164 17.38 9.42 9.35
C LYS A 164 17.54 10.75 8.64
N LYS A 165 16.58 11.09 7.77
CA LYS A 165 16.44 12.44 7.24
C LYS A 165 16.22 13.35 8.44
N THR A 166 17.23 14.14 8.79
CA THR A 166 17.08 15.29 9.67
C THR A 166 16.10 16.23 8.98
N ARG A 167 14.81 16.09 9.29
CA ARG A 167 13.80 17.06 8.90
C ARG A 167 14.25 18.39 9.51
N LYS A 168 14.83 19.28 8.71
CA LYS A 168 14.84 20.71 9.02
C LYS A 168 13.37 21.06 9.23
N ARG A 169 12.96 21.15 10.50
CA ARG A 169 11.69 21.75 10.89
C ARG A 169 11.70 23.14 10.26
N ARG A 170 11.00 23.32 9.14
CA ARG A 170 10.56 24.65 8.74
C ARG A 170 9.77 25.13 9.95
N LYS A 171 10.28 26.13 10.67
CA LYS A 171 9.50 26.87 11.66
C LYS A 171 8.24 27.30 10.91
N ILE A 172 7.12 26.64 11.22
CA ILE A 172 5.82 27.16 10.88
C ILE A 172 5.75 28.44 11.70
N GLN A 173 5.98 29.55 11.03
CA GLN A 173 5.72 30.87 11.57
C GLN A 173 4.24 30.84 11.91
N THR A 174 3.94 30.78 13.21
CA THR A 174 2.60 30.72 13.76
C THR A 174 1.98 32.10 13.55
N SER A 175 1.53 32.37 12.33
CA SER A 175 0.57 33.44 12.07
C SER A 175 -0.82 32.82 12.24
N THR A 176 -1.37 33.02 13.44
CA THR A 176 -2.75 33.44 13.67
C THR A 176 -3.89 32.70 12.94
N SER A 177 -4.71 32.05 13.76
CA SER A 177 -6.17 31.88 13.63
C SER A 177 -6.70 30.99 12.49
N LEU A 178 -6.84 29.70 12.80
CA LEU A 178 -7.94 28.89 12.30
C LEU A 178 -8.58 28.17 13.49
N GLU A 179 -9.39 28.93 14.23
CA GLU A 179 -10.41 28.34 15.10
C GLU A 179 -11.40 27.56 14.23
N SER A 180 -11.40 26.24 14.35
CA SER A 180 -12.38 25.36 13.76
C SER A 180 -13.79 25.76 14.21
N ASN A 181 -14.71 26.00 13.25
CA ASN A 181 -16.11 26.37 13.50
C ASN A 181 -16.86 25.41 14.44
N GLU A 182 -16.36 24.19 14.61
CA GLU A 182 -16.91 23.14 15.48
C GLU A 182 -16.68 23.39 16.98
N VAL A 183 -15.69 24.22 17.34
CA VAL A 183 -15.42 24.62 18.74
C VAL A 183 -16.30 25.80 19.15
N LYS A 184 -16.63 26.69 18.21
CA LYS A 184 -17.49 27.85 18.47
C LYS A 184 -18.91 27.44 18.84
N THR A 185 -19.49 26.47 18.14
CA THR A 185 -20.84 25.97 18.42
C THR A 185 -20.97 25.24 19.76
N LYS A 186 -19.89 24.60 20.24
CA LYS A 186 -19.89 23.95 21.56
C LYS A 186 -19.73 24.96 22.70
N LYS A 187 -18.97 26.04 22.48
CA LYS A 187 -18.73 27.08 23.49
C LYS A 187 -19.97 27.95 23.72
N THR A 188 -20.68 28.34 22.65
CA THR A 188 -21.94 29.09 22.78
C THR A 188 -23.03 28.29 23.47
N LYS A 189 -23.14 26.98 23.19
CA LYS A 189 -24.15 26.13 23.84
C LYS A 189 -23.84 25.87 25.33
N LEU A 190 -22.57 25.89 25.72
CA LEU A 190 -22.18 25.78 27.13
C LEU A 190 -22.45 27.08 27.91
N GLU A 191 -22.22 28.24 27.30
CA GLU A 191 -22.54 29.55 27.92
C GLU A 191 -24.06 29.77 28.07
N GLU A 192 -24.86 29.30 27.10
CA GLU A 192 -26.33 29.36 27.18
C GLU A 192 -26.88 28.44 28.30
N VAL A 193 -26.31 27.25 28.47
CA VAL A 193 -26.72 26.29 29.52
C VAL A 193 -26.27 26.75 30.92
N LEU A 194 -25.12 27.41 31.02
CA LEU A 194 -24.56 27.85 32.30
C LEU A 194 -25.06 29.24 32.75
N GLY A 195 -25.81 29.97 31.91
CA GLY A 195 -26.40 31.27 32.27
C GLY A 195 -25.38 32.28 32.82
N GLY A 196 -24.12 32.21 32.36
CA GLY A 196 -23.02 33.04 32.84
C GLY A 196 -22.37 32.64 34.16
N LYS A 197 -22.74 31.49 34.76
CA LYS A 197 -22.03 30.95 35.94
C LYS A 197 -20.89 30.04 35.51
N THR A 198 -19.73 30.16 36.16
CA THR A 198 -18.64 29.23 35.89
C THR A 198 -18.89 27.90 36.60
N LEU A 199 -18.31 26.81 36.08
CA LEU A 199 -18.47 25.46 36.64
C LEU A 199 -17.95 25.37 38.09
N GLN A 200 -17.04 26.29 38.45
CA GLN A 200 -16.52 26.47 39.81
C GLN A 200 -17.59 27.04 40.75
N ASP A 201 -18.41 28.00 40.30
CA ASP A 201 -19.49 28.60 41.10
C ASP A 201 -20.61 27.60 41.44
N LEU A 202 -20.73 26.50 40.68
CA LEU A 202 -21.68 25.42 40.95
C LEU A 202 -21.14 24.38 41.95
N LEU A 203 -19.83 24.30 42.13
CA LEU A 203 -19.18 23.34 43.03
C LEU A 203 -18.96 23.92 44.44
N ASP A 204 -18.77 25.25 44.54
CA ASP A 204 -18.48 25.93 45.81
C ASP A 204 -19.76 26.41 46.55
N GLY A 205 -20.95 26.03 46.06
CA GLY A 205 -22.26 26.45 46.57
C GLY A 205 -23.09 25.39 47.29
N GLN A 206 -22.47 24.28 47.75
CA GLN A 206 -23.12 23.27 48.61
C GLN A 206 -22.63 23.33 50.06
#